data_AF-A0A2D8ZXC8-F1
#
_entry.id   AF-A0A2D8ZXC8-F1
#
_cell.length_a   1.000
_cell.length_b   1.000
_cell.length_c   1.000
_cell.angle_alpha   90.00
_cell.angle_beta   90.00
_cell.angle_gamma   90.00
#
_symmetry.space_group_name_H-M   'P 1'
#
loop_
_entity.id
_entity.type
_entity.pdbx_description
1 polymer ?
#
loop_
_entity_poly.entity_id
_entity_poly.type
_entity_poly.pdbx_seq_one_letter_code
_entity_poly.pdbx_strand_id
1 'polypeptide(L)'
;MAEVFSVSGLFTLFMLLLLQAVLGFDNLLYISIESKRVGEAKAPMVRQWGIGLAVLFRIVLLFVIVALFDALAEPLFGFHLSGIIEGEFTFQSMITFVGGAFIIYTAIKEISHMLTVEHIEHSEGGKSKSVLQAIGLIVAMNLVFSFDSILSAMAIANEEIARIVNSAGETIGTFKGTVTDCKEALIAQPIADAVACRPGKDYQVWLMAIAIIASGIVMALMANAVADFLKKNRMYEVMGLFILFLVGVLLVTEGAHLAHLKLFDYTIEAMSKSSFYLVIFVLVVTDIISVRYQRRLWAQREAEILGGGTEEASKAGAEANM
;
A
#
# COMPACT_ATOMS: atom_id res chain seq x y z
N MET A 1 8.60 23.55 11.20
CA MET A 1 7.41 23.66 12.08
C MET A 1 6.42 24.69 11.55
N ALA A 2 6.81 25.95 11.30
CA ALA A 2 5.90 26.98 10.79
C ALA A 2 5.29 26.64 9.40
N GLU A 3 6.03 25.94 8.54
CA GLU A 3 5.54 25.53 7.21
C GLU A 3 4.43 24.47 7.24
N VAL A 4 4.29 23.68 8.33
CA VAL A 4 3.22 22.68 8.49
C VAL A 4 1.84 23.34 8.49
N PHE A 5 1.74 24.54 9.08
CA PHE A 5 0.49 25.30 9.20
C PHE A 5 0.28 26.28 8.05
N SER A 6 1.16 26.29 7.04
CA SER A 6 0.95 27.04 5.81
C SER A 6 -0.16 26.40 4.97
N VAL A 7 -0.81 27.18 4.09
CA VAL A 7 -1.88 26.65 3.21
C VAL A 7 -1.35 25.52 2.32
N SER A 8 -0.13 25.64 1.80
CA SER A 8 0.55 24.59 1.04
C SER A 8 0.86 23.37 1.91
N GLY A 9 1.42 23.57 3.10
CA GLY A 9 1.71 22.48 4.05
C GLY A 9 0.48 21.69 4.47
N LEU A 10 -0.65 22.37 4.71
CA LEU A 10 -1.93 21.73 5.02
C LEU A 10 -2.49 20.93 3.84
N PHE A 11 -2.36 21.44 2.62
CA PHE A 11 -2.77 20.71 1.42
C PHE A 11 -1.90 19.46 1.20
N THR A 12 -0.58 19.57 1.34
CA THR A 12 0.35 18.44 1.29
C THR A 12 0.02 17.42 2.37
N LEU A 13 -0.20 17.86 3.62
CA LEU A 13 -0.62 16.99 4.72
C LEU A 13 -1.92 16.26 4.39
N PHE A 14 -2.90 16.96 3.84
CA PHE A 14 -4.16 16.35 3.42
C PHE A 14 -3.96 15.28 2.33
N MET A 15 -3.12 15.55 1.33
CA MET A 15 -2.79 14.56 0.30
C MET A 15 -2.06 13.35 0.88
N LEU A 16 -1.12 13.57 1.80
CA LEU A 16 -0.43 12.50 2.52
C LEU A 16 -1.39 11.66 3.36
N LEU A 17 -2.34 12.28 4.06
CA LEU A 17 -3.36 11.59 4.85
C LEU A 17 -4.31 10.78 3.97
N LEU A 18 -4.74 11.32 2.82
CA LEU A 18 -5.55 10.59 1.85
C LEU A 18 -4.82 9.37 1.30
N LEU A 19 -3.58 9.56 0.85
CA LEU A 19 -2.73 8.49 0.35
C LEU A 19 -2.55 7.38 1.39
N GLN A 20 -2.30 7.76 2.65
CA GLN A 20 -2.14 6.83 3.76
C GLN A 20 -3.44 6.16 4.18
N ALA A 21 -4.60 6.79 3.99
CA ALA A 21 -5.88 6.16 4.28
C ALA A 21 -6.17 5.05 3.27
N VAL A 22 -5.94 5.30 1.98
CA VAL A 22 -6.11 4.30 0.90
C VAL A 22 -5.14 3.14 1.11
N LEU A 23 -3.84 3.42 1.27
CA LEU A 23 -2.80 2.39 1.50
C LEU A 23 -2.89 1.75 2.91
N GLY A 24 -3.47 2.46 3.88
CA GLY A 24 -3.62 2.00 5.27
C GLY A 24 -4.74 0.99 5.44
N PHE A 25 -5.75 1.02 4.56
CA PHE A 25 -6.81 0.01 4.55
C PHE A 25 -6.25 -1.40 4.30
N ASP A 26 -5.33 -1.55 3.34
CA ASP A 26 -4.73 -2.85 3.02
C ASP A 26 -3.87 -3.39 4.16
N ASN A 27 -3.14 -2.48 4.83
CA ASN A 27 -2.39 -2.79 6.05
C ASN A 27 -3.33 -3.31 7.16
N LEU A 28 -4.49 -2.67 7.32
CA LEU A 28 -5.50 -3.06 8.30
C LEU A 28 -6.17 -4.39 7.97
N LEU A 29 -6.44 -4.64 6.68
CA LEU A 29 -6.99 -5.90 6.18
C LEU A 29 -6.05 -7.07 6.50
N TYR A 30 -4.76 -6.91 6.19
CA TYR A 30 -3.76 -7.94 6.50
C TYR A 30 -3.64 -8.19 8.00
N ILE A 31 -3.56 -7.11 8.81
CA ILE A 31 -3.55 -7.21 10.28
C ILE A 31 -4.77 -7.97 10.80
N SER A 32 -5.95 -7.68 10.25
CA SER A 32 -7.19 -8.37 10.62
C SER A 32 -7.13 -9.86 10.28
N ILE A 33 -6.72 -10.21 9.06
CA ILE A 33 -6.62 -11.61 8.60
C ILE A 33 -5.58 -12.38 9.42
N GLU A 34 -4.38 -11.83 9.62
CA GLU A 34 -3.29 -12.51 10.31
C GLU A 34 -3.57 -12.63 11.82
N SER A 35 -4.22 -11.63 12.43
CA SER A 35 -4.62 -11.69 13.85
C SER A 35 -5.66 -12.79 14.13
N LYS A 36 -6.55 -13.11 13.19
CA LYS A 36 -7.52 -14.21 13.34
C LYS A 36 -6.82 -15.58 13.44
N ARG A 37 -5.64 -15.74 12.84
CA ARG A 37 -4.90 -17.03 12.79
C ARG A 37 -4.28 -17.45 14.12
N VAL A 38 -4.20 -16.55 15.11
CA VAL A 38 -3.69 -16.84 16.46
C VAL A 38 -4.80 -17.19 17.46
N GLY A 39 -6.06 -17.15 17.03
CA GLY A 39 -7.25 -17.38 17.85
C GLY A 39 -7.95 -16.09 18.32
N GLU A 40 -9.27 -16.13 18.43
CA GLU A 40 -10.16 -14.99 18.74
C GLU A 40 -9.77 -14.27 20.04
N ALA A 41 -9.36 -15.01 21.07
CA ALA A 41 -8.97 -14.44 22.37
C ALA A 41 -7.69 -13.58 22.29
N LYS A 42 -6.76 -13.89 21.38
CA LYS A 42 -5.48 -13.19 21.24
C LYS A 42 -5.45 -12.20 20.08
N ALA A 43 -6.42 -12.26 19.18
CA ALA A 43 -6.49 -11.39 18.01
C ALA A 43 -6.46 -9.88 18.34
N PRO A 44 -7.24 -9.35 19.31
CA PRO A 44 -7.19 -7.92 19.63
C PRO A 44 -5.81 -7.45 20.07
N MET A 45 -5.12 -8.26 20.88
CA MET A 45 -3.76 -7.99 21.33
C MET A 45 -2.78 -7.97 20.15
N VAL A 46 -2.85 -8.97 19.25
CA VAL A 46 -2.00 -9.01 18.05
C VAL A 46 -2.25 -7.80 17.15
N ARG A 47 -3.50 -7.34 17.02
CA ARG A 47 -3.81 -6.12 16.26
C ARG A 47 -3.18 -4.87 16.88
N GLN A 48 -3.35 -4.66 18.18
CA GLN A 48 -2.83 -3.47 18.86
C GLN A 48 -1.30 -3.41 18.84
N TRP A 49 -0.64 -4.53 19.20
CA TRP A 49 0.82 -4.60 19.15
C TRP A 49 1.35 -4.56 17.72
N GLY A 50 0.70 -5.25 16.79
CA GLY A 50 1.04 -5.23 15.37
C GLY A 50 1.01 -3.81 14.79
N ILE A 51 -0.05 -3.04 15.07
CA ILE A 51 -0.18 -1.63 14.63
C ILE A 51 0.86 -0.75 15.32
N GLY A 52 1.06 -0.90 16.64
CA GLY A 52 2.04 -0.12 17.38
C GLY A 52 3.47 -0.31 16.85
N LEU A 53 3.90 -1.56 16.68
CA LEU A 53 5.22 -1.85 16.11
C LEU A 53 5.31 -1.43 14.64
N ALA A 54 4.26 -1.61 13.85
CA ALA A 54 4.21 -1.15 12.45
C ALA A 54 4.45 0.36 12.34
N VAL A 55 3.71 1.17 13.11
CA VAL A 55 3.87 2.63 13.11
C VAL A 55 5.26 3.03 13.58
N LEU A 56 5.77 2.41 14.65
CA LEU A 56 7.12 2.66 15.15
C LEU A 56 8.18 2.38 14.07
N PHE A 57 8.16 1.19 13.49
CA PHE A 57 9.12 0.81 12.46
C PHE A 57 8.97 1.64 11.18
N ARG A 58 7.76 2.10 10.86
CA ARG A 58 7.53 3.01 9.73
C ARG A 58 8.17 4.38 9.96
N ILE A 59 8.14 4.91 11.18
CA ILE A 59 8.84 6.15 11.54
C ILE A 59 10.35 5.96 11.49
N VAL A 60 10.86 4.86 12.04
CA VAL A 60 12.30 4.54 11.95
C VAL A 60 12.72 4.42 10.48
N LEU A 61 11.95 3.67 9.68
CA LEU A 61 12.20 3.48 8.26
C LEU A 61 12.14 4.81 7.50
N LEU A 62 11.22 5.72 7.82
CA LEU A 62 11.16 7.05 7.20
C LEU A 62 12.51 7.79 7.34
N PHE A 63 13.07 7.85 8.54
CA PHE A 63 14.36 8.50 8.74
C PHE A 63 15.50 7.77 8.02
N VAL A 64 15.49 6.44 8.04
CA VAL A 64 16.50 5.62 7.33
C VAL A 64 16.45 5.86 5.82
N ILE A 65 15.25 5.83 5.22
CA ILE A 65 15.08 6.02 3.77
C ILE A 65 15.46 7.43 3.35
N VAL A 66 15.04 8.47 4.09
CA VAL A 66 15.42 9.85 3.76
C VAL A 66 16.92 10.05 3.89
N ALA A 67 17.56 9.49 4.93
CA ALA A 67 18.99 9.63 5.15
C ALA A 67 19.84 8.85 4.12
N LEU A 68 19.33 7.71 3.64
CA LEU A 68 20.05 6.84 2.71
C LEU A 68 19.54 6.96 1.27
N PHE A 69 18.62 7.87 0.96
CA PHE A 69 17.93 7.91 -0.33
C PHE A 69 18.90 7.93 -1.52
N ASP A 70 19.88 8.84 -1.48
CA ASP A 70 20.88 8.99 -2.54
C ASP A 70 21.68 7.68 -2.72
N ALA A 71 22.03 7.00 -1.63
CA ALA A 71 22.77 5.72 -1.66
C ALA A 71 21.90 4.52 -2.08
N LEU A 72 20.60 4.53 -1.77
CA LEU A 72 19.66 3.46 -2.14
C LEU A 72 19.31 3.49 -3.63
N ALA A 73 19.47 4.65 -4.27
CA ALA A 73 19.26 4.87 -5.70
C ALA A 73 20.48 4.47 -6.54
N GLU A 74 21.64 4.19 -5.93
CA GLU A 74 22.81 3.72 -6.67
C GLU A 74 22.61 2.28 -7.19
N PRO A 75 23.05 1.98 -8.44
CA PRO A 75 22.95 0.63 -8.99
C PRO A 75 23.89 -0.32 -8.24
N LEU A 76 23.34 -1.42 -7.71
CA LEU A 76 24.09 -2.47 -7.01
C LEU A 76 24.74 -3.44 -8.00
N PHE A 77 23.98 -3.85 -9.02
CA PHE A 77 24.45 -4.74 -10.08
C PHE A 77 23.63 -4.53 -11.34
N GLY A 78 24.27 -4.64 -12.51
CA GLY A 78 23.61 -4.55 -13.80
C GLY A 78 23.81 -5.80 -14.63
N PHE A 79 22.73 -6.33 -15.21
CA PHE A 79 22.81 -7.38 -16.22
C PHE A 79 22.61 -6.76 -17.60
N HIS A 80 23.56 -7.00 -18.50
CA HIS A 80 23.52 -6.49 -19.86
C HIS A 80 23.68 -7.68 -20.81
N LEU A 81 22.61 -8.44 -21.00
CA LEU A 81 22.59 -9.54 -21.97
C LEU A 81 21.99 -9.01 -23.27
N SER A 82 22.85 -8.71 -24.24
CA SER A 82 22.49 -7.99 -25.47
C SER A 82 21.24 -8.58 -26.14
N GLY A 83 20.17 -7.79 -26.20
CA GLY A 83 18.93 -8.10 -26.94
C GLY A 83 17.93 -9.04 -26.23
N ILE A 84 18.18 -9.48 -24.99
CA ILE A 84 17.27 -10.39 -24.28
C ILE A 84 16.82 -9.80 -22.94
N ILE A 85 17.77 -9.47 -22.06
CA ILE A 85 17.51 -8.91 -20.72
C ILE A 85 18.57 -7.86 -20.41
N GLU A 86 18.13 -6.63 -20.20
CA GLU A 86 18.95 -5.53 -19.66
C GLU A 86 18.29 -5.00 -18.39
N GLY A 87 19.07 -4.65 -17.37
CA GLY A 87 18.56 -4.00 -16.18
C GLY A 87 19.64 -3.64 -15.16
N GLU A 88 19.45 -2.52 -14.47
CA GLU A 88 20.29 -2.02 -13.38
C GLU A 88 19.51 -2.11 -12.07
N PHE A 89 19.87 -3.07 -11.22
CA PHE A 89 19.17 -3.30 -9.97
C PHE A 89 19.73 -2.42 -8.86
N THR A 90 18.90 -1.54 -8.34
CA THR A 90 19.15 -0.75 -7.13
C THR A 90 18.58 -1.50 -5.91
N PHE A 91 18.96 -1.08 -4.70
CA PHE A 91 18.31 -1.64 -3.50
C PHE A 91 16.80 -1.37 -3.51
N GLN A 92 16.44 -0.17 -3.96
CA GLN A 92 15.05 0.28 -4.10
C GLN A 92 14.25 -0.61 -5.05
N SER A 93 14.79 -0.92 -6.22
CA SER A 93 14.08 -1.75 -7.20
C SER A 93 13.87 -3.17 -6.70
N MET A 94 14.86 -3.75 -6.02
CA MET A 94 14.81 -5.10 -5.50
C MET A 94 13.76 -5.26 -4.39
N ILE A 95 13.74 -4.37 -3.39
CA ILE A 95 12.78 -4.46 -2.29
C ILE A 95 11.34 -4.24 -2.78
N THR A 96 11.13 -3.31 -3.71
CA THR A 96 9.81 -3.05 -4.30
C THR A 96 9.33 -4.24 -5.15
N PHE A 97 10.20 -4.80 -5.98
CA PHE A 97 9.88 -5.96 -6.83
C PHE A 97 9.58 -7.22 -6.00
N VAL A 98 10.47 -7.57 -5.07
CA VAL A 98 10.29 -8.74 -4.18
C VAL A 98 9.09 -8.56 -3.27
N GLY A 99 8.88 -7.34 -2.76
CA GLY A 99 7.73 -6.97 -1.96
C GLY A 99 6.42 -7.18 -2.73
N GLY A 100 6.33 -6.63 -3.94
CA GLY A 100 5.19 -6.80 -4.84
C GLY A 100 4.90 -8.28 -5.15
N ALA A 101 5.93 -9.05 -5.51
CA ALA A 101 5.79 -10.48 -5.79
C ALA A 101 5.29 -11.27 -4.57
N PHE A 102 5.79 -10.96 -3.38
CA PHE A 102 5.35 -11.57 -2.12
C PHE A 102 3.88 -11.24 -1.79
N ILE A 103 3.46 -10.01 -2.05
CA ILE A 103 2.06 -9.58 -1.88
C ILE A 103 1.14 -10.30 -2.86
N ILE A 104 1.52 -10.39 -4.15
CA ILE A 104 0.77 -11.14 -5.16
C ILE A 104 0.60 -12.60 -4.73
N TYR A 105 1.70 -13.26 -4.35
CA TYR A 105 1.66 -14.64 -3.89
C TYR A 105 0.71 -14.81 -2.69
N THR A 106 0.79 -13.90 -1.72
CA THR A 106 -0.06 -13.92 -0.54
C THR A 106 -1.52 -13.74 -0.92
N ALA A 107 -1.85 -12.73 -1.73
CA ALA A 107 -3.22 -12.48 -2.17
C ALA A 107 -3.82 -13.67 -2.93
N ILE A 108 -3.07 -14.27 -3.88
CA ILE A 108 -3.51 -15.47 -4.62
C ILE A 108 -3.77 -16.62 -3.65
N LYS A 109 -2.86 -16.86 -2.71
CA LYS A 109 -3.01 -17.93 -1.72
C LYS A 109 -4.25 -17.75 -0.84
N GLU A 110 -4.51 -16.53 -0.37
CA GLU A 110 -5.69 -16.22 0.43
C GLU A 110 -6.98 -16.37 -0.38
N ILE A 111 -7.01 -15.87 -1.62
CA ILE A 111 -8.16 -16.02 -2.53
C ILE A 111 -8.45 -17.51 -2.78
N SER A 112 -7.41 -18.31 -3.07
CA SER A 112 -7.55 -19.75 -3.29
C SER A 112 -8.14 -20.47 -2.07
N HIS A 113 -7.69 -20.14 -0.85
CA HIS A 113 -8.22 -20.72 0.38
C HIS A 113 -9.68 -20.32 0.65
N MET A 114 -10.13 -19.15 0.19
CA MET A 114 -11.54 -18.75 0.29
C MET A 114 -12.44 -19.47 -0.72
N LEU A 115 -11.90 -19.85 -1.88
CA LEU A 115 -12.63 -20.54 -2.95
C LEU A 115 -12.77 -22.05 -2.72
N THR A 116 -11.85 -22.66 -1.97
CA THR A 116 -11.97 -24.05 -1.52
C THR A 116 -12.94 -24.15 -0.34
N VAL A 117 -14.23 -23.96 -0.60
CA VAL A 117 -15.31 -24.37 0.30
C VAL A 117 -16.22 -25.33 -0.46
N GLU A 118 -15.75 -26.55 -0.65
CA GLU A 118 -16.58 -27.71 -0.94
C GLU A 118 -16.03 -28.91 -0.15
N HIS A 119 -16.96 -29.68 0.42
CA HIS A 119 -16.81 -30.69 1.46
C HIS A 119 -15.60 -31.63 1.32
N ILE A 120 -14.78 -31.74 2.38
CA ILE A 120 -14.30 -33.03 2.92
C ILE A 120 -14.19 -32.91 4.45
N GLU A 121 -14.64 -33.98 5.10
CA GLU A 121 -14.60 -34.26 6.54
C GLU A 121 -13.21 -34.08 7.19
N HIS A 122 -13.24 -33.84 8.50
CA HIS A 122 -12.19 -34.01 9.50
C HIS A 122 -10.71 -34.14 9.09
N SER A 123 -9.89 -33.34 9.80
CA SER A 123 -8.44 -33.43 9.96
C SER A 123 -7.59 -32.84 8.83
N GLU A 124 -7.16 -31.58 9.01
CA GLU A 124 -5.72 -31.29 9.04
C GLU A 124 -5.43 -30.09 9.96
N GLY A 125 -4.51 -30.31 10.90
CA GLY A 125 -4.01 -29.31 11.82
C GLY A 125 -3.13 -28.29 11.12
N GLY A 126 -3.74 -27.24 10.58
CA GLY A 126 -3.02 -25.98 10.41
C GLY A 126 -2.60 -25.49 11.78
N LYS A 127 -1.34 -25.72 12.19
CA LYS A 127 -0.80 -25.22 13.47
C LYS A 127 -1.20 -23.76 13.63
N SER A 128 -1.94 -23.46 14.71
CA SER A 128 -2.23 -22.08 15.09
C SER A 128 -0.91 -21.32 15.09
N LYS A 129 -0.79 -20.28 14.27
CA LYS A 129 0.45 -19.51 14.22
C LYS A 129 0.70 -18.94 15.62
N SER A 130 1.98 -18.92 16.01
CA SER A 130 2.33 -18.28 17.28
C SER A 130 2.03 -16.78 17.19
N VAL A 131 1.64 -16.18 18.32
CA VAL A 131 1.47 -14.73 18.45
C VAL A 131 2.68 -13.97 17.91
N LEU A 132 3.90 -14.45 18.23
CA LEU A 132 5.14 -13.84 17.77
C LEU A 132 5.30 -13.94 16.25
N GLN A 133 4.90 -15.07 15.66
CA GLN A 133 4.95 -15.28 14.21
C GLN A 133 3.96 -14.35 13.49
N ALA A 134 2.74 -14.22 14.02
CA ALA A 134 1.73 -13.33 13.45
C ALA A 134 2.16 -11.86 13.52
N ILE A 135 2.67 -11.40 14.67
CA ILE A 135 3.21 -10.04 14.81
C ILE A 135 4.40 -9.83 13.86
N GLY A 136 5.31 -10.81 13.76
CA GLY A 136 6.45 -10.74 12.84
C GLY A 136 6.02 -10.61 11.38
N LEU A 137 5.00 -11.36 10.95
CA LEU A 137 4.44 -11.27 9.60
C LEU A 137 3.74 -9.93 9.34
N ILE A 138 2.98 -9.43 10.31
CA ILE A 138 2.36 -8.09 10.25
C ILE A 138 3.42 -7.02 10.06
N VAL A 139 4.47 -7.04 10.88
CA VAL A 139 5.57 -6.07 10.80
C VAL A 139 6.31 -6.20 9.47
N ALA A 140 6.63 -7.42 9.03
CA ALA A 140 7.32 -7.64 7.77
C ALA A 140 6.53 -7.11 6.56
N MET A 141 5.23 -7.41 6.48
CA MET A 141 4.36 -6.85 5.45
C MET A 141 4.28 -5.33 5.52
N ASN A 142 4.14 -4.78 6.72
CA ASN A 142 4.07 -3.34 6.87
C ASN A 142 5.37 -2.64 6.49
N LEU A 143 6.54 -3.25 6.73
CA LEU A 143 7.83 -2.71 6.29
C LEU A 143 7.92 -2.65 4.76
N VAL A 144 7.51 -3.71 4.07
CA VAL A 144 7.47 -3.75 2.60
C VAL A 144 6.57 -2.62 2.05
N PHE A 145 5.35 -2.48 2.57
CA PHE A 145 4.44 -1.40 2.16
C PHE A 145 4.92 0.00 2.57
N SER A 146 5.59 0.09 3.71
CA SER A 146 6.12 1.36 4.20
C SER A 146 7.17 1.91 3.25
N PHE A 147 7.98 1.06 2.63
CA PHE A 147 8.98 1.49 1.67
C PHE A 147 8.38 2.26 0.49
N ASP A 148 7.42 1.67 -0.24
CA ASP A 148 6.76 2.33 -1.37
C ASP A 148 5.97 3.59 -0.95
N SER A 149 5.20 3.48 0.13
CA SER A 149 4.40 4.62 0.61
C SER A 149 5.27 5.78 1.11
N ILE A 150 6.46 5.51 1.66
CA ILE A 150 7.44 6.54 2.05
C ILE A 150 8.03 7.21 0.80
N LEU A 151 8.43 6.44 -0.21
CA LEU A 151 8.95 7.01 -1.46
C LEU A 151 7.91 7.87 -2.18
N SER A 152 6.66 7.40 -2.21
CA SER A 152 5.52 8.16 -2.73
C SER A 152 5.28 9.44 -1.93
N ALA A 153 5.37 9.36 -0.59
CA ALA A 153 5.25 10.53 0.28
C ALA A 153 6.40 11.52 0.05
N MET A 154 7.64 11.05 -0.12
CA MET A 154 8.80 11.88 -0.43
C MET A 154 8.66 12.61 -1.76
N ALA A 155 8.04 11.96 -2.77
CA ALA A 155 7.76 12.58 -4.06
C ALA A 155 6.70 13.71 -4.00
N ILE A 156 5.81 13.69 -3.00
CA ILE A 156 4.79 14.74 -2.77
C ILE A 156 5.29 15.80 -1.78
N ALA A 157 6.06 15.40 -0.77
CA ALA A 157 6.51 16.24 0.34
C ALA A 157 7.98 16.64 0.20
N ASN A 158 8.32 17.25 -0.94
CA ASN A 158 9.63 17.82 -1.21
C ASN A 158 9.51 19.27 -1.70
N GLU A 159 10.50 20.08 -1.34
CA GLU A 159 10.76 21.38 -1.94
C GLU A 159 12.02 21.31 -2.80
N GLU A 160 11.98 21.97 -3.96
CA GLU A 160 13.15 22.12 -4.81
C GLU A 160 14.12 23.12 -4.17
N ILE A 161 15.36 22.66 -3.95
CA ILE A 161 16.43 23.48 -3.39
C ILE A 161 17.68 23.36 -4.26
N ALA A 162 18.54 24.36 -4.19
CA ALA A 162 19.88 24.28 -4.71
C ALA A 162 20.89 24.20 -3.55
N ARG A 163 21.73 23.17 -3.56
CA ARG A 163 22.85 23.01 -2.62
C ARG A 163 24.01 23.87 -3.11
N ILE A 164 24.43 24.84 -2.31
CA ILE A 164 25.62 25.67 -2.55
C ILE A 164 26.83 24.84 -2.12
N VAL A 165 27.75 24.59 -3.05
CA VAL A 165 28.93 23.74 -2.80
C VAL A 165 30.24 24.49 -2.97
N ASN A 166 31.23 24.08 -2.17
CA ASN A 166 32.61 24.58 -2.27
C ASN A 166 33.44 23.84 -3.33
N SER A 167 34.73 24.18 -3.43
CA SER A 167 35.68 23.53 -4.35
C SER A 167 35.92 22.04 -4.04
N ALA A 168 35.70 21.59 -2.80
CA ALA A 168 35.78 20.19 -2.40
C ALA A 168 34.48 19.41 -2.70
N GLY A 169 33.42 20.11 -3.13
CA GLY A 169 32.10 19.53 -3.37
C GLY A 169 31.24 19.39 -2.12
N GLU A 170 31.67 19.95 -0.99
CA GLU A 170 30.91 19.96 0.26
C GLU A 170 29.80 21.00 0.21
N THR A 171 28.62 20.66 0.76
CA THR A 171 27.49 21.60 0.82
C THR A 171 27.70 22.60 1.96
N ILE A 172 27.89 23.87 1.62
CA ILE A 172 28.12 24.98 2.55
C ILE A 172 26.85 25.78 2.86
N GLY A 173 25.79 25.57 2.07
CA GLY A 173 24.50 26.21 2.28
C GLY A 173 23.42 25.65 1.36
N THR A 174 22.17 26.03 1.61
CA THR A 174 21.03 25.68 0.76
C THR A 174 20.28 26.94 0.35
N PHE A 175 19.82 26.97 -0.89
CA PHE A 175 19.02 28.03 -1.47
C PHE A 175 17.65 27.46 -1.86
N LYS A 176 16.55 28.12 -1.49
CA LYS A 176 15.20 27.68 -1.88
C LYS A 176 14.91 28.16 -3.30
N GLY A 177 14.66 27.24 -4.23
CA GLY A 177 14.44 27.54 -5.64
C GLY A 177 15.39 26.78 -6.56
N THR A 178 15.45 27.18 -7.83
CA THR A 178 16.20 26.45 -8.85
C THR A 178 17.70 26.72 -8.75
N VAL A 179 18.50 25.87 -9.41
CA VAL A 179 19.94 26.07 -9.55
C VAL A 179 20.25 27.40 -10.26
N THR A 180 19.39 27.83 -11.18
CA THR A 180 19.53 29.10 -11.90
C THR A 180 19.35 30.28 -10.95
N ASP A 181 18.27 30.27 -10.16
CA ASP A 181 17.99 31.30 -9.15
C ASP A 181 19.12 31.39 -8.10
N CYS A 182 19.65 30.23 -7.70
CA CYS A 182 20.79 30.13 -6.78
C CYS A 182 22.06 30.77 -7.36
N LYS A 183 22.34 30.54 -8.66
CA LYS A 183 23.48 31.17 -9.35
C LYS A 183 23.31 32.69 -9.45
N GLU A 184 22.11 33.16 -9.79
CA GLU A 184 21.80 34.59 -9.82
C GLU A 184 21.97 35.24 -8.43
N ALA A 185 21.49 34.58 -7.38
CA ALA A 185 21.63 35.04 -6.00
C ALA A 185 23.10 35.08 -5.55
N LEU A 186 23.92 34.09 -5.93
CA LEU A 186 25.36 34.08 -5.63
C LEU A 186 26.13 35.18 -6.36
N ILE A 187 25.70 35.57 -7.57
CA ILE A 187 26.28 36.71 -8.29
C ILE A 187 25.93 38.02 -7.57
N ALA A 188 24.68 38.15 -7.09
CA ALA A 188 24.23 39.34 -6.38
C ALA A 188 24.86 39.47 -4.98
N GLN A 189 25.04 38.34 -4.27
CA GLN A 189 25.63 38.28 -2.93
C GLN A 189 26.59 37.08 -2.84
N PRO A 190 27.88 37.28 -3.16
CA PRO A 190 28.86 36.21 -3.14
C PRO A 190 29.09 35.70 -1.72
N ILE A 191 28.95 34.39 -1.55
CA ILE A 191 29.24 33.68 -0.32
C ILE A 191 30.70 33.18 -0.41
N ALA A 192 31.48 33.36 0.66
CA ALA A 192 32.85 32.86 0.71
C ALA A 192 32.89 31.34 0.48
N ASP A 193 33.87 30.89 -0.31
CA ASP A 193 34.09 29.50 -0.70
C ASP A 193 33.00 28.84 -1.57
N ALA A 194 31.95 29.57 -1.98
CA ALA A 194 30.94 29.06 -2.91
C ALA A 194 31.49 28.98 -4.35
N VAL A 195 31.46 27.78 -4.94
CA VAL A 195 31.95 27.53 -6.31
C VAL A 195 30.81 27.18 -7.26
N ALA A 196 29.78 26.46 -6.80
CA ALA A 196 28.67 26.07 -7.63
C ALA A 196 27.36 25.89 -6.84
N CYS A 197 26.24 25.90 -7.56
CA CYS A 197 24.96 25.41 -7.08
C CYS A 197 24.67 24.06 -7.75
N ARG A 198 24.30 23.06 -6.95
CA ARG A 198 23.86 21.72 -7.41
C ARG A 198 22.38 21.52 -7.11
N PRO A 199 21.63 20.78 -7.94
CA PRO A 199 20.24 20.49 -7.65
C PRO A 199 20.14 19.64 -6.38
N GLY A 200 19.08 19.86 -5.61
CA GLY A 200 18.77 19.11 -4.42
C GLY A 200 17.28 19.14 -4.12
N LYS A 201 16.87 18.25 -3.22
CA LYS A 201 15.52 18.25 -2.66
C LYS A 201 15.60 18.35 -1.15
N ASP A 202 14.75 19.20 -0.58
CA ASP A 202 14.52 19.21 0.86
C ASP A 202 13.24 18.44 1.15
N TYR A 203 13.36 17.33 1.86
CA TYR A 203 12.22 16.47 2.18
C TYR A 203 11.58 16.95 3.47
N GLN A 204 10.27 17.20 3.44
CA GLN A 204 9.51 17.67 4.60
C GLN A 204 9.21 16.50 5.56
N VAL A 205 10.25 15.94 6.18
CA VAL A 205 10.19 14.71 6.99
C VAL A 205 9.16 14.82 8.11
N TRP A 206 9.04 15.99 8.74
CA TRP A 206 8.09 16.21 9.82
C TRP A 206 6.63 16.10 9.37
N LEU A 207 6.28 16.55 8.16
CA LEU A 207 4.93 16.41 7.61
C LEU A 207 4.59 14.94 7.36
N MET A 208 5.54 14.20 6.78
CA MET A 208 5.38 12.76 6.56
C MET A 208 5.24 11.99 7.89
N ALA A 209 6.05 12.32 8.89
CA ALA A 209 6.00 11.70 10.21
C ALA A 209 4.66 11.97 10.92
N ILE A 210 4.18 13.22 10.91
CA ILE A 210 2.87 13.59 11.48
C ILE A 210 1.75 12.81 10.79
N ALA A 211 1.78 12.73 9.45
CA ALA A 211 0.81 11.95 8.70
C ALA A 211 0.81 10.48 9.13
N ILE A 212 2.00 9.84 9.18
CA ILE A 212 2.15 8.43 9.58
C ILE A 212 1.60 8.19 11.00
N ILE A 213 1.91 9.07 11.95
CA ILE A 213 1.44 8.94 13.34
C ILE A 213 -0.09 9.13 13.39
N ALA A 214 -0.63 10.15 12.72
CA ALA A 214 -2.06 10.41 12.69
C ALA A 214 -2.84 9.24 12.07
N SER A 215 -2.37 8.72 10.93
CA SER A 215 -2.91 7.52 10.29
C SER A 215 -2.81 6.30 11.22
N GLY A 216 -1.66 6.12 11.88
CA GLY A 216 -1.44 5.05 12.86
C GLY A 216 -2.43 5.07 14.02
N ILE A 217 -2.70 6.26 14.57
CA ILE A 217 -3.69 6.45 15.65
C ILE A 217 -5.08 6.10 15.15
N VAL A 218 -5.49 6.63 13.98
CA VAL A 218 -6.81 6.32 13.39
C VAL A 218 -6.95 4.81 13.16
N MET A 219 -5.94 4.16 12.60
CA MET A 219 -5.93 2.71 12.40
C MET A 219 -6.06 1.94 13.72
N ALA A 220 -5.30 2.32 14.76
CA ALA A 220 -5.35 1.67 16.07
C ALA A 220 -6.76 1.77 16.70
N LEU A 221 -7.40 2.94 16.60
CA LEU A 221 -8.76 3.17 17.09
C LEU A 221 -9.79 2.35 16.30
N MET A 222 -9.62 2.24 14.98
CA MET A 222 -10.57 1.56 14.08
C MET A 222 -10.34 0.05 13.96
N ALA A 223 -9.20 -0.49 14.40
CA ALA A 223 -8.79 -1.86 14.09
C ALA A 223 -9.79 -2.93 14.53
N ASN A 224 -10.37 -2.78 15.72
CA ASN A 224 -11.39 -3.71 16.19
C ASN A 224 -12.69 -3.59 15.38
N ALA A 225 -13.15 -2.35 15.13
CA ALA A 225 -14.37 -2.10 14.38
C ALA A 225 -14.29 -2.62 12.94
N VAL A 226 -13.16 -2.39 12.26
CA VAL A 226 -12.92 -2.88 10.90
C VAL A 226 -12.82 -4.40 10.87
N ALA A 227 -12.12 -5.01 11.84
CA ALA A 227 -12.03 -6.46 11.92
C ALA A 227 -13.41 -7.12 12.10
N ASP A 228 -14.24 -6.58 12.99
CA ASP A 228 -15.60 -7.07 13.23
C ASP A 228 -16.51 -6.85 12.02
N PHE A 229 -16.36 -5.72 11.32
CA PHE A 229 -17.07 -5.45 10.07
C PHE A 229 -16.70 -6.45 8.97
N LEU A 230 -15.41 -6.69 8.74
CA LEU A 230 -14.92 -7.66 7.76
C LEU A 230 -15.41 -9.08 8.09
N LYS A 231 -15.45 -9.45 9.37
CA LYS A 231 -15.95 -10.75 9.83
C LYS A 231 -17.44 -10.93 9.52
N LYS A 232 -18.25 -9.90 9.74
CA LYS A 232 -19.70 -9.93 9.45
C LYS A 232 -19.99 -9.89 7.95
N ASN A 233 -19.09 -9.29 7.17
CA ASN A 233 -19.30 -9.05 5.75
C ASN A 233 -18.14 -9.62 4.92
N ARG A 234 -18.08 -10.95 4.79
CA ARG A 234 -17.04 -11.68 4.02
C ARG A 234 -16.82 -11.15 2.60
N MET A 235 -17.84 -10.54 1.98
CA MET A 235 -17.70 -9.89 0.67
C MET A 235 -16.61 -8.80 0.64
N TYR A 236 -16.48 -8.00 1.70
CA TYR A 236 -15.47 -6.94 1.77
C TYR A 236 -14.07 -7.49 2.10
N GLU A 237 -13.99 -8.66 2.72
CA GLU A 237 -12.71 -9.37 2.92
C GLU A 237 -12.13 -9.82 1.58
N VAL A 238 -12.97 -10.36 0.68
CA VAL A 238 -12.57 -10.72 -0.69
C VAL A 238 -12.17 -9.49 -1.51
N MET A 239 -12.96 -8.41 -1.46
CA MET A 239 -12.65 -7.16 -2.17
C MET A 239 -11.27 -6.61 -1.76
N GLY A 240 -10.95 -6.65 -0.47
CA GLY A 240 -9.64 -6.24 0.03
C GLY A 240 -8.50 -7.11 -0.47
N LEU A 241 -8.69 -8.43 -0.64
CA LEU A 241 -7.69 -9.32 -1.22
C LEU A 241 -7.44 -9.02 -2.71
N PHE A 242 -8.47 -8.61 -3.47
CA PHE A 242 -8.29 -8.17 -4.85
C PHE A 242 -7.52 -6.85 -4.95
N ILE A 243 -7.81 -5.88 -4.07
CA ILE A 243 -7.04 -4.64 -3.99
C ILE A 243 -5.57 -4.95 -3.65
N LEU A 244 -5.33 -5.82 -2.66
CA LEU A 244 -4.00 -6.27 -2.28
C LEU A 244 -3.24 -6.90 -3.46
N PHE A 245 -3.90 -7.75 -4.25
CA PHE A 245 -3.34 -8.33 -5.47
C PHE A 245 -2.92 -7.26 -6.48
N LEU A 246 -3.78 -6.25 -6.72
CA LEU A 246 -3.50 -5.16 -7.66
C LEU A 246 -2.36 -4.26 -7.19
N VAL A 247 -2.30 -3.94 -5.89
CA VAL A 247 -1.15 -3.25 -5.29
C VAL A 247 0.13 -4.06 -5.56
N GLY A 248 0.08 -5.38 -5.35
CA GLY A 248 1.20 -6.27 -5.65
C GLY A 248 1.66 -6.17 -7.11
N VAL A 249 0.73 -6.18 -8.07
CA VAL A 249 1.04 -6.01 -9.50
C VAL A 249 1.65 -4.64 -9.79
N LEU A 250 1.13 -3.57 -9.18
CA LEU A 250 1.70 -2.24 -9.30
C LEU A 250 3.15 -2.21 -8.79
N LEU A 251 3.41 -2.78 -7.61
CA LEU A 251 4.76 -2.79 -7.03
C LEU A 251 5.75 -3.62 -7.86
N VAL A 252 5.30 -4.74 -8.44
CA VAL A 252 6.16 -5.51 -9.37
C VAL A 252 6.51 -4.68 -10.60
N THR A 253 5.56 -3.93 -11.17
CA THR A 253 5.84 -3.08 -12.34
C THR A 253 6.70 -1.87 -11.99
N GLU A 254 6.46 -1.21 -10.84
CA GLU A 254 7.28 -0.10 -10.34
C GLU A 254 8.70 -0.56 -9.99
N GLY A 255 8.86 -1.69 -9.31
CA GLY A 255 10.16 -2.30 -9.04
C GLY A 255 10.92 -2.67 -10.31
N ALA A 256 10.23 -3.21 -11.33
CA ALA A 256 10.85 -3.52 -12.60
C ALA A 256 11.27 -2.27 -13.39
N HIS A 257 10.45 -1.21 -13.34
CA HIS A 257 10.76 0.08 -13.94
C HIS A 257 11.98 0.74 -13.27
N LEU A 258 12.04 0.71 -11.93
CA LEU A 258 13.18 1.20 -11.16
C LEU A 258 14.46 0.40 -11.42
N ALA A 259 14.33 -0.86 -11.86
CA ALA A 259 15.45 -1.68 -12.28
C ALA A 259 15.86 -1.44 -13.76
N HIS A 260 15.23 -0.48 -14.44
CA HIS A 260 15.39 -0.24 -15.88
C HIS A 260 15.28 -1.52 -16.73
N LEU A 261 14.40 -2.45 -16.31
CA LEU A 261 14.30 -3.75 -16.96
C LEU A 261 13.78 -3.64 -18.39
N LYS A 262 14.50 -4.25 -19.32
CA LYS A 262 14.07 -4.48 -20.70
C LYS A 262 13.90 -5.96 -20.96
N LEU A 263 12.78 -6.33 -21.58
CA LEU A 263 12.57 -7.66 -22.14
C LEU A 263 12.41 -7.56 -23.65
N PHE A 264 13.26 -8.26 -24.41
CA PHE A 264 13.14 -8.35 -25.87
C PHE A 264 12.96 -6.96 -26.54
N ASP A 265 13.76 -5.98 -26.11
CA ASP A 265 13.73 -4.57 -26.56
C ASP A 265 12.56 -3.70 -26.07
N TYR A 266 11.63 -4.26 -25.29
CA TYR A 266 10.56 -3.48 -24.63
C TYR A 266 10.97 -3.09 -23.20
N THR A 267 11.00 -1.79 -22.93
CA THR A 267 11.21 -1.25 -21.58
C THR A 267 9.96 -1.46 -20.73
N ILE A 268 10.14 -1.95 -19.51
CA ILE A 268 9.04 -1.98 -18.54
C ILE A 268 8.81 -0.57 -18.01
N GLU A 269 7.65 -0.01 -18.32
CA GLU A 269 7.20 1.27 -17.77
C GLU A 269 6.34 1.05 -16.52
N ALA A 270 6.55 1.89 -15.50
CA ALA A 270 5.70 1.89 -14.33
C ALA A 270 4.30 2.40 -14.69
N MET A 271 3.27 1.77 -14.11
CA MET A 271 1.91 2.27 -14.20
C MET A 271 1.79 3.61 -13.46
N SER A 272 1.09 4.59 -14.03
CA SER A 272 0.83 5.84 -13.31
C SER A 272 -0.06 5.59 -12.08
N LYS A 273 0.28 6.22 -10.96
CA LYS A 273 -0.48 6.10 -9.70
C LYS A 273 -1.93 6.59 -9.85
N SER A 274 -2.18 7.54 -10.76
CA SER A 274 -3.52 8.00 -11.12
C SER A 274 -4.36 6.92 -11.82
N SER A 275 -3.79 6.19 -12.78
CA SER A 275 -4.46 5.07 -13.45
C SER A 275 -4.77 3.95 -12.46
N PHE A 276 -3.87 3.69 -11.52
CA PHE A 276 -4.09 2.72 -10.47
C PHE A 276 -5.28 3.07 -9.56
N TYR A 277 -5.36 4.31 -9.06
CA TYR A 277 -6.49 4.74 -8.24
C TYR A 277 -7.81 4.73 -9.02
N LEU A 278 -7.78 5.06 -10.31
CA LEU A 278 -8.95 4.93 -11.16
C LEU A 278 -9.42 3.47 -11.26
N VAL A 279 -8.49 2.52 -11.45
CA VAL A 279 -8.81 1.08 -11.49
C VAL A 279 -9.42 0.61 -10.17
N ILE A 280 -8.84 0.97 -9.02
CA ILE A 280 -9.43 0.64 -7.71
C ILE A 280 -10.83 1.23 -7.58
N PHE A 281 -11.01 2.51 -7.92
CA PHE A 281 -12.31 3.17 -7.84
C PHE A 281 -13.35 2.42 -8.68
N VAL A 282 -13.02 2.12 -9.94
CA VAL A 282 -13.91 1.38 -10.84
C VAL A 282 -14.23 0.00 -10.27
N LEU A 283 -13.26 -0.73 -9.74
CA LEU A 283 -13.46 -2.06 -9.14
C LEU A 283 -14.39 -2.01 -7.92
N VAL A 284 -14.18 -1.06 -7.02
CA VAL A 284 -15.04 -0.89 -5.84
C VAL A 284 -16.47 -0.57 -6.27
N VAL A 285 -16.63 0.33 -7.25
CA VAL A 285 -17.95 0.68 -7.79
C VAL A 285 -18.61 -0.53 -8.46
N THR A 286 -17.87 -1.28 -9.29
CA THR A 286 -18.40 -2.46 -9.98
C THR A 286 -18.77 -3.57 -9.00
N ASP A 287 -17.98 -3.78 -7.95
CA ASP A 287 -18.28 -4.74 -6.89
C ASP A 287 -19.53 -4.34 -6.12
N ILE A 288 -19.67 -3.07 -5.74
CA ILE A 288 -20.87 -2.57 -5.06
C ILE A 288 -22.12 -2.76 -5.95
N ILE A 289 -22.02 -2.44 -7.24
CA ILE A 289 -23.12 -2.61 -8.20
C ILE A 289 -23.47 -4.09 -8.35
N SER A 290 -22.47 -4.95 -8.58
CA SER A 290 -22.62 -6.40 -8.74
C SER A 290 -23.27 -7.04 -7.51
N VAL A 291 -22.79 -6.70 -6.31
CA VAL A 291 -23.35 -7.18 -5.04
C VAL A 291 -24.80 -6.76 -4.87
N ARG A 292 -25.15 -5.49 -5.19
CA ARG A 292 -26.55 -5.02 -5.15
C ARG A 292 -27.42 -5.78 -6.15
N TYR A 293 -26.91 -6.01 -7.35
CA TYR A 293 -27.62 -6.72 -8.40
C TYR A 293 -27.88 -8.19 -8.02
N GLN A 294 -26.85 -8.91 -7.56
CA GLN A 294 -26.99 -10.29 -7.10
C GLN A 294 -27.97 -10.43 -5.93
N ARG A 295 -27.93 -9.51 -4.95
CA ARG A 295 -28.91 -9.50 -3.84
C ARG A 295 -30.35 -9.34 -4.34
N ARG A 296 -30.59 -8.50 -5.34
CA ARG A 296 -31.93 -8.35 -5.93
C ARG A 296 -32.38 -9.61 -6.65
N LEU A 297 -31.49 -10.25 -7.42
CA LEU A 297 -31.80 -11.49 -8.13
C LEU A 297 -32.14 -12.64 -7.16
N TRP A 298 -31.39 -12.78 -6.06
CA TRP A 298 -31.70 -13.80 -5.05
C TRP A 298 -33.04 -13.54 -4.38
N ALA A 299 -33.38 -12.29 -4.06
CA ALA A 299 -34.69 -11.96 -3.49
C ALA A 299 -35.84 -12.28 -4.45
N GLN A 300 -35.65 -12.11 -5.77
CA GLN A 300 -36.64 -12.49 -6.78
C GLN A 300 -36.79 -14.01 -6.88
N ARG A 301 -35.69 -14.76 -6.93
CA ARG A 301 -35.73 -16.24 -6.95
C ARG A 301 -36.38 -16.81 -5.70
N GLU A 302 -36.11 -16.24 -4.53
CA GLU A 302 -36.72 -16.66 -3.27
C GLU A 302 -38.24 -16.41 -3.27
N ALA A 303 -38.68 -15.26 -3.81
CA ALA A 303 -40.10 -14.96 -3.99
C ALA A 303 -40.80 -15.92 -4.98
N GLU A 304 -40.13 -16.31 -6.08
CA GLU A 304 -40.66 -17.31 -7.03
C GLU A 304 -40.77 -18.70 -6.41
N ILE A 305 -39.76 -19.16 -5.66
CA ILE A 305 -39.77 -20.46 -4.97
C ILE A 305 -40.90 -20.50 -3.93
N LEU A 306 -41.05 -19.44 -3.13
CA LEU A 306 -42.11 -19.35 -2.13
C LEU A 306 -43.50 -19.22 -2.77
N GLY A 307 -43.64 -18.46 -3.86
CA GLY A 307 -44.89 -18.33 -4.61
C GLY A 307 -45.34 -19.63 -5.26
N GLY A 308 -44.43 -20.34 -5.93
CA GLY A 308 -44.70 -21.62 -6.60
C GLY A 308 -45.06 -22.76 -5.64
N GLY A 309 -44.41 -22.81 -4.47
CA GLY A 309 -44.73 -23.82 -3.44
C GLY A 309 -46.16 -23.69 -2.88
N THR A 310 -46.70 -22.48 -2.77
CA THR A 310 -48.09 -22.25 -2.35
C THR A 310 -49.12 -22.71 -3.38
N GLU A 311 -48.87 -22.53 -4.68
CA GLU A 311 -49.77 -23.01 -5.73
C GLU A 311 -49.80 -24.54 -5.83
N GLU A 312 -48.64 -25.20 -5.74
CA GLU A 312 -48.56 -26.66 -5.73
C GLU A 312 -49.19 -27.28 -4.48
N ALA A 313 -48.94 -26.71 -3.29
CA ALA A 313 -49.55 -27.17 -2.04
C ALA A 313 -51.08 -26.96 -2.04
N SER A 314 -51.58 -25.85 -2.62
CA SER A 314 -53.02 -25.60 -2.74
C SER A 314 -53.69 -26.57 -3.72
N LYS A 315 -53.02 -26.97 -4.81
CA LYS A 315 -53.55 -27.96 -5.76
C LYS A 315 -53.54 -29.37 -5.16
N ALA A 316 -52.47 -29.77 -4.50
CA ALA A 316 -52.38 -31.07 -3.83
C ALA A 316 -53.40 -31.20 -2.67
N GLY A 317 -53.65 -30.12 -1.92
CA GLY A 317 -54.69 -30.10 -0.89
C GLY A 317 -56.12 -30.13 -1.44
N ALA A 318 -56.35 -29.63 -2.66
CA ALA A 318 -57.64 -29.72 -3.33
C ALA A 318 -57.91 -31.13 -3.89
N GLU A 319 -56.88 -31.79 -4.44
CA GLU A 319 -56.98 -33.18 -4.93
C GLU A 319 -57.12 -34.21 -3.80
N ALA A 320 -56.53 -33.97 -2.62
CA ALA A 320 -56.66 -34.86 -1.47
C ALA A 320 -58.03 -34.79 -0.75
N ASN A 321 -58.85 -33.78 -1.06
CA ASN A 321 -60.19 -33.60 -0.50
C ASN A 321 -61.31 -33.97 -1.50
N MET A 322 -60.96 -34.55 -2.65
CA MET A 322 -61.88 -35.07 -3.66
C MET A 322 -61.89 -36.60 -3.64
#